data_AF-A0A3B8V1S4-F1
#
_entry.id   AF-A0A3B8V1S4-F1
#
_cell.length_a   1.000
_cell.length_b   1.000
_cell.length_c   1.000
_cell.angle_alpha   90.00
_cell.angle_beta   90.00
_cell.angle_gamma   90.00
#
_symmetry.space_group_name_H-M   'P 1'
#
loop_
_entity.id
_entity.type
_entity.pdbx_description
1 polymer ?
#
loop_
_entity_poly.entity_id
_entity_poly.type
_entity_poly.pdbx_seq_one_letter_code
_entity_poly.pdbx_strand_id
1 'polypeptide(L)'
;MTEDRRYRTAAMSLVDRQFTFAGPKVLGKFLDGLLLAYPEIDPGRNYPVSWFVFRVTGVVARDDDLEAQVLSGTDLLADAALLASRLASRRGPAP
;
A
#
# COMPACT_ATOMS: atom_id res chain seq x y z
N MET A 1 3.11 19.93 -13.95
CA MET A 1 3.46 18.54 -14.32
C MET A 1 2.62 17.63 -13.45
N THR A 2 1.60 17.00 -14.02
CA THR A 2 0.68 16.12 -13.28
C THR A 2 1.01 14.69 -13.66
N GLU A 3 2.24 14.26 -13.36
CA GLU A 3 2.70 12.91 -13.68
C GLU A 3 2.11 11.93 -12.66
N ASP A 4 1.34 10.98 -13.18
CA ASP A 4 0.75 9.81 -12.55
C ASP A 4 -0.02 9.99 -11.23
N ARG A 5 -1.28 10.41 -11.38
CA ARG A 5 -2.31 10.30 -10.33
C ARG A 5 -2.84 8.87 -10.15
N ARG A 6 -2.24 7.84 -10.74
CA ARG A 6 -2.71 6.45 -10.70
C ARG A 6 -1.62 5.58 -10.11
N TYR A 7 -2.02 4.59 -9.33
CA TYR A 7 -1.09 3.54 -8.92
C TYR A 7 -0.59 2.82 -10.16
N ARG A 8 0.67 2.42 -10.14
CA ARG A 8 1.26 1.60 -11.20
C ARG A 8 0.66 0.21 -11.22
N THR A 9 0.05 -0.21 -10.10
CA THR A 9 -0.48 -1.54 -9.92
C THR A 9 -1.98 -1.54 -9.58
N ALA A 10 -2.72 -2.45 -10.21
CA ALA A 10 -4.16 -2.61 -9.97
C ALA A 10 -4.45 -3.04 -8.52
N ALA A 11 -3.58 -3.87 -7.95
CA ALA A 11 -3.60 -4.26 -6.55
C ALA A 11 -3.61 -3.06 -5.59
N MET A 12 -2.73 -2.08 -5.79
CA MET A 12 -2.66 -0.90 -4.93
C MET A 12 -3.90 -0.01 -5.06
N SER A 13 -4.53 -0.02 -6.24
CA SER A 13 -5.84 0.61 -6.41
C SER A 13 -6.95 -0.09 -5.61
N LEU A 14 -6.92 -1.41 -5.50
CA LEU A 14 -7.86 -2.18 -4.68
C LEU A 14 -7.64 -1.96 -3.19
N VAL A 15 -6.38 -1.97 -2.75
CA VAL A 15 -6.00 -1.65 -1.37
C VAL A 15 -6.48 -0.24 -1.00
N ASP A 16 -6.20 0.78 -1.82
CA ASP A 16 -6.69 2.14 -1.59
C ASP A 16 -8.22 2.21 -1.46
N ARG A 17 -8.95 1.46 -2.31
CA ARG A 17 -10.41 1.41 -2.28
C ARG A 17 -10.96 0.83 -0.97
N GLN A 18 -10.30 -0.15 -0.37
CA GLN A 18 -10.72 -0.72 0.93
C GLN A 18 -10.73 0.34 2.04
N PHE A 19 -9.92 1.39 1.92
CA PHE A 19 -9.83 2.48 2.90
C PHE A 19 -10.70 3.69 2.57
N THR A 20 -11.53 3.63 1.53
CA THR A 20 -12.42 4.76 1.14
C THR A 20 -13.33 5.20 2.29
N PHE A 21 -13.78 4.25 3.12
CA PHE A 21 -14.69 4.49 4.25
C PHE A 21 -14.05 4.25 5.61
N ALA A 22 -12.72 4.10 5.66
CA ALA A 22 -12.00 3.84 6.91
C ALA A 22 -11.94 5.11 7.78
N GLY A 23 -12.29 4.98 9.07
CA GLY A 23 -12.16 6.07 10.03
C GLY A 23 -10.68 6.40 10.36
N PRO A 24 -10.40 7.58 10.95
CA PRO A 24 -9.03 8.08 11.17
C PRO A 24 -8.11 7.11 11.94
N LYS A 25 -8.67 6.35 12.89
CA LYS A 25 -7.93 5.33 13.66
C LYS A 25 -7.42 4.18 12.80
N VAL A 26 -8.22 3.74 11.83
CA VAL A 26 -7.84 2.66 10.91
C VAL A 26 -6.80 3.17 9.92
N LEU A 27 -6.98 4.39 9.41
CA LEU A 27 -5.99 5.06 8.56
C LEU A 27 -4.63 5.20 9.26
N GLY A 28 -4.62 5.56 10.55
CA GLY A 28 -3.40 5.61 11.36
C GLY A 28 -2.66 4.27 11.43
N LYS A 29 -3.36 3.19 11.80
CA LYS A 29 -2.76 1.84 11.85
C LYS A 29 -2.16 1.40 10.52
N PHE A 30 -2.82 1.72 9.41
CA PHE A 30 -2.33 1.36 8.09
C PHE A 30 -1.10 2.18 7.69
N LEU A 31 -1.08 3.48 8.02
CA LEU A 31 0.11 4.32 7.84
C LEU A 31 1.29 3.78 8.66
N ASP A 32 1.06 3.36 9.90
CA ASP A 32 2.10 2.75 10.73
C ASP A 32 2.61 1.44 10.09
N GLY A 33 1.71 0.59 9.58
CA GLY A 33 2.05 -0.63 8.85
C GLY A 33 2.89 -0.36 7.60
N LEU A 34 2.55 0.68 6.82
CA LEU A 34 3.33 1.11 5.66
C LEU A 34 4.74 1.55 6.05
N LEU A 35 4.86 2.34 7.12
CA LEU A 35 6.16 2.82 7.62
C LEU A 35 7.05 1.68 8.12
N LEU A 36 6.46 0.65 8.72
CA LEU A 36 7.17 -0.54 9.15
C LEU A 36 7.61 -1.42 7.99
N ALA A 37 6.79 -1.55 6.95
CA ALA A 37 7.10 -2.37 5.77
C ALA A 37 8.15 -1.72 4.85
N TYR A 38 8.20 -0.38 4.79
CA TYR A 38 9.10 0.38 3.92
C TYR A 38 10.58 -0.05 3.96
N PRO A 39 11.24 -0.18 5.13
CA PRO A 39 12.64 -0.60 5.20
C PRO A 39 12.91 -2.05 4.80
N GLU A 40 11.87 -2.88 4.66
CA GLU A 40 12.01 -4.30 4.26
C GLU A 40 12.01 -4.50 2.75
N ILE A 41 11.61 -3.47 1.99
CA ILE A 41 11.50 -3.54 0.55
C ILE A 41 12.85 -3.18 -0.08
N ASP A 42 13.50 -4.20 -0.62
CA ASP A 42 14.68 -4.08 -1.46
C ASP A 42 14.24 -3.70 -2.89
N PRO A 43 14.67 -2.54 -3.42
CA PRO A 43 14.28 -2.10 -4.77
C PRO A 43 14.61 -3.10 -5.88
N GLY A 44 15.63 -3.95 -5.69
CA GLY A 44 16.10 -4.94 -6.66
C GLY A 44 15.40 -6.30 -6.56
N ARG A 45 14.48 -6.49 -5.62
CA ARG A 45 13.72 -7.74 -5.45
C ARG A 45 12.29 -7.60 -5.92
N ASN A 46 11.71 -8.75 -6.23
CA ASN A 46 10.31 -8.88 -6.60
C ASN A 46 9.51 -9.43 -5.42
N TYR A 47 8.33 -8.87 -5.19
CA TYR A 47 7.48 -9.20 -4.05
C TYR A 47 6.07 -9.59 -4.51
N PRO A 48 5.50 -10.68 -4.00
CA PRO A 48 4.08 -10.95 -4.17
C PRO A 48 3.24 -9.81 -3.60
N VAL A 49 2.16 -9.45 -4.28
CA VAL A 49 1.21 -8.45 -3.78
C VAL A 49 0.62 -8.89 -2.43
N SER A 50 0.29 -10.17 -2.30
CA SER A 50 -0.25 -10.76 -1.06
C SER A 50 0.67 -10.54 0.15
N TRP A 51 1.99 -10.64 -0.05
CA TRP A 51 2.99 -10.35 0.99
C TRP A 51 2.89 -8.89 1.44
N PHE A 52 2.85 -7.94 0.51
CA PHE A 52 2.76 -6.52 0.86
C PHE A 52 1.45 -6.19 1.59
N VAL A 53 0.32 -6.69 1.08
CA VAL A 53 -0.98 -6.52 1.74
C VAL A 53 -0.93 -7.05 3.17
N PHE A 54 -0.37 -8.23 3.39
CA PHE A 54 -0.22 -8.80 4.72
C PHE A 54 0.67 -7.96 5.63
N ARG A 55 1.84 -7.50 5.17
CA ARG A 55 2.74 -6.65 5.98
C ARG A 55 2.07 -5.37 6.44
N VAL A 56 1.26 -4.75 5.59
CA VAL A 56 0.67 -3.45 5.86
C VAL A 56 -0.65 -3.56 6.65
N THR A 57 -1.48 -4.57 6.36
CA THR A 57 -2.81 -4.71 6.97
C THR A 57 -2.89 -5.75 8.08
N GLY A 58 -1.94 -6.69 8.14
CA GLY A 58 -2.03 -7.90 8.94
C GLY A 58 -3.05 -8.94 8.43
N VAL A 59 -3.70 -8.67 7.29
CA VAL A 59 -4.73 -9.56 6.70
C VAL A 59 -4.10 -10.42 5.62
N VAL A 60 -4.34 -11.73 5.70
CA VAL A 60 -3.94 -12.67 4.65
C VAL A 60 -4.91 -12.52 3.48
N ALA A 61 -4.39 -12.05 2.34
CA ALA A 61 -5.13 -12.06 1.08
C ALA A 61 -5.18 -13.50 0.55
N ARG A 62 -6.31 -14.20 0.73
CA ARG A 62 -6.56 -15.54 0.17
C ARG A 62 -7.11 -15.46 -1.25
N ASP A 63 -6.44 -14.69 -2.08
CA ASP A 63 -6.81 -14.49 -3.47
C ASP A 63 -5.65 -14.98 -4.33
N ASP A 64 -5.85 -16.12 -4.98
CA ASP A 64 -4.84 -16.78 -5.82
C ASP A 64 -4.36 -15.85 -6.95
N ASP A 65 -5.24 -14.94 -7.42
CA ASP A 65 -4.89 -13.94 -8.42
C ASP A 65 -3.95 -12.86 -7.85
N LEU A 66 -4.01 -12.57 -6.55
CA LEU A 66 -3.08 -11.66 -5.88
C LEU A 66 -1.75 -12.34 -5.53
N GLU A 67 -1.74 -13.66 -5.28
CA GLU A 67 -0.49 -14.40 -5.10
C GLU A 67 0.32 -14.52 -6.40
N ALA A 68 -0.36 -14.66 -7.54
CA ALA A 68 0.27 -14.67 -8.85
C ALA A 68 0.83 -13.30 -9.28
N GLN A 69 0.33 -12.20 -8.68
CA GLN A 69 0.79 -10.85 -8.96
C GLN A 69 2.07 -10.53 -8.19
N VAL A 70 3.14 -10.24 -8.92
CA VAL A 70 4.45 -9.91 -8.37
C VAL A 70 4.87 -8.52 -8.86
N LEU A 71 5.37 -7.70 -7.94
CA LEU A 71 5.79 -6.32 -8.20
C LEU A 71 7.28 -6.16 -7.95
N SER A 72 7.93 -5.32 -8.77
CA SER A 72 9.29 -4.88 -8.46
C SER A 72 9.29 -4.05 -7.17
N GLY A 73 10.34 -4.18 -6.37
CA GLY A 73 10.48 -3.39 -5.14
C GLY A 73 10.48 -1.89 -5.43
N THR A 74 11.02 -1.49 -6.58
CA THR A 74 11.00 -0.09 -7.05
C THR A 74 9.57 0.42 -7.27
N ASP A 75 8.73 -0.35 -7.97
CA ASP A 75 7.32 0.03 -8.19
C ASP A 75 6.52 -0.02 -6.90
N LEU A 76 6.79 -1.02 -6.06
CA LEU A 76 6.14 -1.18 -4.77
C LEU A 76 6.41 0.00 -3.84
N LEU A 77 7.66 0.48 -3.77
CA LEU A 77 8.03 1.66 -2.99
C LEU A 77 7.31 2.91 -3.48
N ALA A 78 7.26 3.12 -4.79
CA ALA A 78 6.59 4.28 -5.37
C ALA A 78 5.07 4.27 -5.12
N ASP A 79 4.42 3.13 -5.33
CA ASP A 79 2.99 2.99 -5.05
C ASP A 79 2.71 3.11 -3.54
N ALA A 80 3.58 2.59 -2.68
CA ALA A 80 3.48 2.72 -1.23
C ALA A 80 3.62 4.18 -0.77
N ALA A 81 4.53 4.96 -1.38
CA ALA A 81 4.65 6.40 -1.11
C ALA A 81 3.38 7.16 -1.51
N LEU A 82 2.83 6.86 -2.69
CA LEU A 82 1.59 7.48 -3.17
C LEU A 82 0.41 7.14 -2.25
N LEU A 83 0.31 5.88 -1.81
CA LEU A 83 -0.72 5.42 -0.90
C LEU A 83 -0.59 6.11 0.47
N ALA A 84 0.62 6.16 1.04
CA ALA A 84 0.89 6.85 2.29
C ALA A 84 0.45 8.33 2.23
N SER A 85 0.82 9.03 1.14
CA SER A 85 0.43 10.43 0.94
C SER A 85 -1.09 10.61 0.92
N ARG A 86 -1.81 9.75 0.18
CA ARG A 86 -3.28 9.83 0.10
C ARG A 86 -3.97 9.55 1.43
N LEU A 87 -3.52 8.53 2.15
CA LEU A 87 -4.12 8.18 3.43
C LEU A 87 -3.81 9.23 4.50
N ALA A 88 -2.61 9.80 4.50
CA ALA A 88 -2.27 10.93 5.35
C ALA A 88 -3.17 12.15 5.06
N SER A 89 -3.38 12.48 3.78
CA SER A 89 -4.31 13.55 3.39
C SER A 89 -5.76 13.28 3.82
N ARG A 90 -6.24 12.02 3.71
CA ARG A 90 -7.60 11.64 4.14
C ARG A 90 -7.76 11.62 5.65
N ARG A 91 -6.74 11.19 6.41
CA ARG A 91 -6.77 11.17 7.87
C ARG A 91 -6.89 12.57 8.45
N GLY A 92 -6.35 13.58 7.77
CA GLY A 92 -6.19 14.92 8.31
C GLY A 92 -4.99 15.02 9.27
N PRO A 93 -4.77 16.19 9.90
CA PRO A 93 -3.67 16.40 10.84
C PRO A 93 -3.70 15.35 11.96
N ALA A 94 -2.52 14.92 12.40
CA ALA A 94 -2.42 14.10 13.61
C ALA A 94 -3.04 14.89 14.78
N PRO A 95 -3.90 14.27 15.61
CA PRO A 95 -4.29 14.88 16.88
C PRO A 95 -3.10 15.07 17.80
#